data_AF-A0AAA9SLP1-F1
#
_entry.id   AF-A0AAA9SLP1-F1
#
_cell.length_a   1.000
_cell.length_b   1.000
_cell.length_c   1.000
_cell.angle_alpha   90.00
_cell.angle_beta   90.00
_cell.angle_gamma   90.00
#
_symmetry.space_group_name_H-M   'P 1'
#
loop_
_entity.id
_entity.type
_entity.pdbx_description
1 polymer ?
#
loop_
_entity_poly.entity_id
_entity_poly.type
_entity_poly.pdbx_seq_one_letter_code
_entity_poly.pdbx_strand_id
1 'polypeptide(L)'
;MENQLAKSTEERTFQYQDSLPSLPVPSLEESLKKYLESVKPFANEEEYKNTEAIVWKFQNGIGEKLQQKLLQRAKGRRNWLEEWWLNVAYLDVRIPSQLNVNFGGPASHIEHYWPPKEGTQLERGSISLWHNLNYWQLLRKEKLAVEKVGNTPLDMNQFRMLFSTCKIPGITRDSIINYFRTESEGHSPSHLAVLCRGRVFVFDVMHEGYLMTAPEIQRDVERAFSV
;
A
#
# COMPACT_ATOMS: atom_id res chain seq x y z
N MET A 1 -2.21 -19.03 -45.97
CA MET A 1 -1.66 -19.34 -44.63
C MET A 1 -1.13 -18.03 -44.06
N GLU A 2 -2.00 -17.28 -43.38
CA GLU A 2 -1.60 -16.07 -42.69
C GLU A 2 -0.88 -16.45 -41.40
N ASN A 3 0.34 -15.94 -41.27
CA ASN A 3 1.23 -16.16 -40.16
C ASN A 3 0.64 -15.43 -38.94
N GLN A 4 -0.15 -16.13 -38.13
CA GLN A 4 -0.50 -15.68 -36.77
C GLN A 4 0.77 -15.71 -35.93
N LEU A 5 1.62 -14.69 -36.08
CA LEU A 5 2.56 -14.30 -35.06
C LEU A 5 1.74 -14.05 -33.80
N ALA A 6 1.82 -15.00 -32.87
CA ALA A 6 1.24 -14.89 -31.55
C ALA A 6 1.72 -13.58 -30.93
N LYS A 7 0.85 -12.56 -30.94
CA LYS A 7 0.98 -11.44 -30.03
C LYS A 7 0.75 -12.01 -28.63
N SER A 8 1.80 -12.56 -28.03
CA SER A 8 1.93 -12.54 -26.59
C SER A 8 2.05 -11.08 -26.22
N THR A 9 0.92 -10.41 -26.02
CA THR A 9 0.90 -9.10 -25.37
C THR A 9 1.41 -9.33 -23.96
N GLU A 10 2.62 -8.86 -23.72
CA GLU A 10 3.25 -8.88 -22.40
C GLU A 10 2.28 -8.32 -21.36
N GLU A 11 2.09 -9.07 -20.27
CA GLU A 11 1.15 -8.74 -19.19
C GLU A 11 1.56 -7.42 -18.52
N ARG A 12 0.63 -6.46 -18.45
CA ARG A 12 0.83 -5.17 -17.77
C ARG A 12 0.42 -5.24 -16.30
N THR A 13 1.16 -4.57 -15.44
CA THR A 13 0.96 -4.56 -13.98
C THR A 13 -0.49 -4.33 -13.55
N PHE A 14 -1.22 -3.39 -14.17
CA PHE A 14 -2.57 -3.03 -13.74
C PHE A 14 -3.69 -3.60 -14.65
N GLN A 15 -3.38 -4.51 -15.57
CA GLN A 15 -4.34 -4.91 -16.61
C GLN A 15 -5.60 -5.63 -16.10
N TYR A 16 -5.53 -6.24 -14.91
CA TYR A 16 -6.66 -6.97 -14.34
C TYR A 16 -7.49 -6.14 -13.35
N GLN A 17 -7.12 -4.89 -13.07
CA GLN A 17 -7.78 -4.07 -12.05
C GLN A 17 -9.30 -3.97 -12.28
N ASP A 18 -9.76 -3.87 -13.53
CA ASP A 18 -11.18 -3.76 -13.86
C ASP A 18 -11.94 -5.10 -13.80
N SER A 19 -11.21 -6.22 -13.86
CA SER A 19 -11.78 -7.58 -13.84
C SER A 19 -11.89 -8.19 -12.44
N LEU A 20 -11.30 -7.55 -11.42
CA LEU A 20 -11.36 -8.05 -10.04
C LEU A 20 -12.82 -8.06 -9.53
N PRO A 21 -13.23 -9.10 -8.79
CA PRO A 21 -14.55 -9.15 -8.20
C PRO A 21 -14.72 -8.04 -7.15
N SER A 22 -15.97 -7.59 -6.97
CA SER A 22 -16.27 -6.65 -5.89
C SER A 22 -16.13 -7.31 -4.53
N LEU A 23 -15.73 -6.56 -3.50
CA LEU A 23 -15.63 -7.06 -2.12
C LEU A 23 -17.04 -7.50 -1.64
N PRO A 24 -17.25 -8.77 -1.29
CA PRO A 24 -18.56 -9.25 -0.87
C PRO A 24 -18.95 -8.66 0.50
N VAL A 25 -20.25 -8.68 0.78
CA VAL A 25 -20.79 -8.45 2.13
C VAL A 25 -21.18 -9.81 2.71
N PRO A 26 -20.53 -10.29 3.78
CA PRO A 26 -20.90 -11.56 4.42
C PRO A 26 -22.33 -11.53 4.98
N SER A 27 -22.93 -12.71 5.19
CA SER A 27 -24.23 -12.79 5.84
C SER A 27 -24.12 -12.38 7.31
N LEU A 28 -25.16 -11.70 7.82
CA LEU A 28 -25.19 -11.24 9.21
C LEU A 28 -25.11 -12.43 10.18
N GLU A 29 -25.84 -13.50 9.90
CA GLU A 29 -25.85 -14.72 10.71
C GLU A 29 -24.46 -15.37 10.80
N GLU A 30 -23.78 -15.58 9.67
CA GLU A 30 -22.44 -16.19 9.68
C GLU A 30 -21.41 -15.32 10.40
N SER A 31 -21.47 -14.00 10.18
CA SER A 31 -20.60 -13.05 10.87
C SER A 31 -20.80 -13.09 12.39
N LEU A 32 -22.05 -13.10 12.86
CA LEU A 32 -22.37 -13.15 14.29
C LEU A 32 -22.01 -14.50 14.92
N LYS A 33 -22.20 -15.61 14.21
CA LYS A 33 -21.76 -16.93 14.66
C LYS A 33 -20.24 -17.00 14.84
N LYS A 34 -19.48 -16.50 13.86
CA LYS A 34 -18.01 -16.42 13.95
C LYS A 34 -17.56 -15.48 15.08
N TYR A 35 -18.26 -14.37 15.29
CA TYR A 35 -18.02 -13.47 16.41
C TYR A 35 -18.21 -14.17 17.76
N LEU A 36 -19.33 -14.86 17.98
CA LEU A 36 -19.58 -15.62 19.21
C LEU A 36 -18.49 -16.65 19.46
N GLU A 37 -18.08 -17.40 18.44
CA GLU A 37 -16.98 -18.36 18.57
C GLU A 37 -15.66 -17.68 18.96
N SER A 38 -15.37 -16.51 18.40
CA SER A 38 -14.13 -15.78 18.67
C SER A 38 -14.01 -15.22 20.09
N VAL A 39 -15.14 -14.93 20.75
CA VAL A 39 -15.13 -14.36 22.11
C VAL A 39 -15.13 -15.41 23.22
N LYS A 40 -15.55 -16.65 22.92
CA LYS A 40 -15.62 -17.76 23.89
C LYS A 40 -14.34 -17.95 24.71
N PRO A 41 -13.12 -17.92 24.14
CA PRO A 41 -11.90 -18.17 24.90
C PRO A 41 -11.59 -17.11 25.98
N PHE A 42 -12.26 -15.96 25.93
CA PHE A 42 -11.99 -14.81 26.79
C PHE A 42 -13.12 -14.51 27.79
N ALA A 43 -14.27 -15.18 27.64
CA ALA A 43 -15.46 -14.93 28.44
C ALA A 43 -15.70 -16.06 29.44
N ASN A 44 -16.11 -15.69 30.66
CA ASN A 44 -16.71 -16.66 31.58
C ASN A 44 -18.16 -17.01 31.15
N GLU A 45 -18.79 -17.96 31.83
CA GLU A 45 -20.11 -18.47 31.43
C GLU A 45 -21.21 -17.39 31.48
N GLU A 46 -21.17 -16.49 32.47
CA GLU A 46 -22.13 -15.40 32.61
C GLU A 46 -21.95 -14.35 31.50
N GLU A 47 -20.71 -13.95 31.24
CA GLU A 47 -20.34 -13.01 30.18
C GLU A 47 -20.72 -13.54 28.79
N TYR A 48 -20.47 -14.83 28.55
CA TYR A 48 -20.81 -15.47 27.28
C TYR A 48 -22.33 -15.55 27.08
N LYS A 49 -23.10 -15.98 28.10
CA LYS A 49 -24.57 -15.97 28.06
C LYS A 49 -25.15 -14.57 27.80
N ASN A 50 -24.60 -13.56 28.44
CA ASN A 50 -24.98 -12.17 28.18
C ASN A 50 -24.66 -11.76 26.74
N THR A 51 -23.50 -12.15 26.22
CA THR A 51 -23.10 -11.87 24.82
C THR A 51 -24.03 -12.56 23.82
N GLU A 52 -24.44 -13.81 24.06
CA GLU A 52 -25.42 -14.51 23.24
C GLU A 52 -26.75 -13.76 23.19
N ALA A 53 -27.25 -13.27 24.34
CA ALA A 53 -28.47 -12.47 24.41
C ALA A 53 -28.35 -11.16 23.61
N ILE A 54 -27.20 -10.47 23.70
CA ILE A 54 -26.92 -9.25 22.94
C ILE A 54 -26.91 -9.55 21.44
N VAL A 55 -26.21 -10.60 21.01
CA VAL A 55 -26.11 -11.01 19.61
C VAL A 55 -27.48 -11.38 19.05
N TRP A 56 -28.28 -12.14 19.80
CA TRP A 56 -29.64 -12.50 19.41
C TRP A 56 -30.52 -11.26 19.22
N LYS A 57 -30.47 -10.30 20.15
CA LYS A 57 -31.22 -9.04 20.07
C LYS A 57 -30.75 -8.17 18.92
N PHE A 58 -29.45 -8.16 18.62
CA PHE A 58 -28.88 -7.41 17.51
C PHE A 58 -29.32 -8.01 16.17
N GLN A 59 -29.18 -9.33 16.00
CA GLN A 59 -29.56 -10.05 14.78
C GLN A 59 -31.04 -9.86 14.44
N ASN A 60 -31.93 -10.02 15.43
CA ASN A 60 -33.38 -9.91 15.28
C ASN A 60 -33.90 -8.47 15.48
N GLY A 61 -33.02 -7.47 15.40
CA GLY A 61 -33.35 -6.09 15.72
C GLY A 61 -32.63 -5.08 14.82
N ILE A 62 -31.85 -4.19 15.43
CA ILE A 62 -31.19 -3.11 14.69
C ILE A 62 -30.13 -3.64 13.72
N GLY A 63 -29.50 -4.78 13.99
CA GLY A 63 -28.47 -5.38 13.15
C GLY A 63 -28.96 -5.73 11.76
N GLU A 64 -30.18 -6.25 11.62
CA GLU A 64 -30.80 -6.50 10.31
C GLU A 64 -30.94 -5.20 9.50
N LYS A 65 -31.45 -4.13 10.13
CA LYS A 65 -31.61 -2.82 9.47
C LYS A 65 -30.27 -2.24 9.03
N LEU A 66 -29.23 -2.41 9.84
CA LEU A 66 -27.86 -1.97 9.52
C LEU A 66 -27.25 -2.80 8.39
N GLN A 67 -27.44 -4.12 8.40
CA GLN A 67 -27.00 -5.02 7.33
C GLN A 67 -27.65 -4.66 6.00
N GLN A 68 -28.96 -4.36 5.98
CA GLN A 68 -29.65 -3.94 4.75
C GLN A 68 -29.08 -2.62 4.20
N LYS A 69 -28.74 -1.66 5.07
CA LYS A 69 -28.05 -0.43 4.66
C LYS A 69 -26.65 -0.72 4.11
N LEU A 70 -25.92 -1.67 4.70
CA LEU A 70 -24.60 -2.09 4.23
C LEU A 70 -24.67 -2.73 2.84
N LEU A 71 -25.61 -3.65 2.63
CA LEU A 71 -25.89 -4.26 1.33
C LEU A 71 -26.25 -3.19 0.29
N GLN A 72 -27.08 -2.21 0.66
CA GLN A 72 -27.44 -1.12 -0.24
C GLN A 72 -26.23 -0.24 -0.58
N ARG A 73 -25.33 0.04 0.37
CA ARG A 73 -24.06 0.75 0.12
C ARG A 73 -23.17 -0.02 -0.87
N ALA A 74 -23.12 -1.34 -0.76
CA ALA A 74 -22.26 -2.18 -1.60
C ALA A 74 -22.69 -2.22 -3.08
N LYS A 75 -23.99 -2.08 -3.38
CA LYS A 75 -24.49 -2.11 -4.78
C LYS A 75 -23.84 -1.09 -5.71
N GLY A 76 -23.39 0.05 -5.19
CA GLY A 76 -22.77 1.13 -5.98
C GLY A 76 -21.25 1.20 -5.87
N ARG A 77 -20.58 0.19 -5.30
CA ARG A 77 -19.15 0.24 -4.97
C ARG A 77 -18.46 -1.08 -5.24
N ARG A 78 -17.31 -1.07 -5.94
CA ARG A 78 -16.46 -2.26 -6.10
C ARG A 78 -15.85 -2.70 -4.78
N ASN A 79 -15.52 -1.76 -3.91
CA ASN A 79 -15.12 -2.03 -2.53
C ASN A 79 -15.91 -1.10 -1.60
N TRP A 80 -16.84 -1.67 -0.83
CA TRP A 80 -17.69 -0.89 0.07
C TRP A 80 -16.95 -0.42 1.34
N LEU A 81 -15.83 -1.06 1.66
CA LEU A 81 -15.06 -0.90 2.89
C LEU A 81 -13.87 0.05 2.73
N GLU A 82 -13.27 0.13 1.54
CA GLU A 82 -12.03 0.88 1.26
C GLU A 82 -11.93 2.25 1.94
N GLU A 83 -12.90 3.14 1.66
CA GLU A 83 -12.95 4.49 2.22
C GLU A 83 -13.11 4.50 3.75
N TRP A 84 -13.94 3.60 4.29
CA TRP A 84 -14.19 3.52 5.72
C TRP A 84 -12.97 2.97 6.46
N TRP A 85 -12.33 1.94 5.93
CA TRP A 85 -11.12 1.38 6.50
C TRP A 85 -10.00 2.43 6.54
N LEU A 86 -9.73 3.10 5.41
CA LEU A 86 -8.70 4.12 5.34
C LEU A 86 -8.94 5.24 6.36
N ASN A 87 -10.16 5.76 6.42
CA ASN A 87 -10.48 6.86 7.33
C ASN A 87 -10.44 6.41 8.80
N VAL A 88 -11.21 5.39 9.17
CA VAL A 88 -11.41 5.03 10.58
C VAL A 88 -10.17 4.38 11.18
N ALA A 89 -9.46 3.52 10.44
CA ALA A 89 -8.30 2.82 10.97
C ALA A 89 -7.02 3.67 10.94
N TYR A 90 -6.93 4.70 10.08
CA TYR A 90 -5.69 5.48 9.91
C TYR A 90 -5.89 6.98 9.95
N LEU A 91 -6.73 7.55 9.08
CA LEU A 91 -6.75 9.00 8.86
C LEU A 91 -7.49 9.79 9.94
N ASP A 92 -8.37 9.17 10.71
CA ASP A 92 -9.08 9.79 11.84
C ASP A 92 -8.32 9.59 13.16
N VAL A 93 -7.43 8.60 13.22
CA VAL A 93 -6.64 8.30 14.42
C VAL A 93 -5.66 9.44 14.70
N ARG A 94 -5.70 10.00 15.92
CA ARG A 94 -4.94 11.20 16.31
C ARG A 94 -3.65 10.93 17.11
N ILE A 95 -3.38 9.68 17.48
CA ILE A 95 -2.11 9.34 18.15
C ILE A 95 -0.93 9.56 17.17
N PRO A 96 0.29 9.84 17.66
CA PRO A 96 1.46 10.01 16.80
C PRO A 96 1.70 8.78 15.90
N SER A 97 1.34 8.89 14.61
CA SER A 97 1.28 7.72 13.72
C SER A 97 2.65 7.17 13.35
N GLN A 98 3.69 8.01 13.39
CA GLN A 98 5.05 7.59 13.02
C GLN A 98 5.57 6.44 13.89
N LEU A 99 5.27 6.44 15.19
CA LEU A 99 5.67 5.35 16.09
C LEU A 99 4.62 4.26 16.19
N ASN A 100 3.34 4.65 16.32
CA ASN A 100 2.28 3.73 16.73
C ASN A 100 1.58 3.02 15.56
N VAL A 101 1.84 3.44 14.32
CA VAL A 101 1.10 2.96 13.13
C VAL A 101 2.02 2.62 11.96
N ASN A 102 3.11 3.36 11.75
CA ASN A 102 4.05 3.00 10.68
C ASN A 102 4.71 1.66 10.98
N PHE A 103 4.90 0.88 9.92
CA PHE A 103 5.69 -0.34 9.96
C PHE A 103 7.08 -0.07 9.37
N GLY A 104 8.08 -0.80 9.84
CA GLY A 104 9.44 -0.75 9.32
C GLY A 104 10.04 -2.16 9.32
N GLY A 105 10.93 -2.42 8.36
CA GLY A 105 11.65 -3.68 8.26
C GLY A 105 13.10 -3.40 7.85
N PRO A 106 14.09 -4.08 8.46
CA PRO A 106 15.48 -3.96 8.04
C PRO A 106 15.65 -4.57 6.64
N ALA A 107 16.49 -3.95 5.81
CA ALA A 107 16.89 -4.55 4.55
C ALA A 107 17.76 -5.79 4.81
N SER A 108 17.46 -6.91 4.16
CA SER A 108 18.14 -8.21 4.37
C SER A 108 19.56 -8.30 3.77
N HIS A 109 20.12 -7.20 3.28
CA HIS A 109 21.46 -7.18 2.68
C HIS A 109 22.59 -7.49 3.67
N ILE A 110 22.33 -7.29 4.97
CA ILE A 110 23.31 -7.51 6.06
C ILE A 110 23.71 -8.97 6.24
N GLU A 111 22.87 -9.90 5.78
CA GLU A 111 23.10 -11.34 5.90
C GLU A 111 24.10 -11.88 4.87
N HIS A 112 24.45 -11.07 3.86
CA HIS A 112 25.27 -11.48 2.73
C HIS A 112 26.36 -10.46 2.41
N TYR A 113 26.18 -9.69 1.33
CA TYR A 113 27.23 -8.88 0.74
C TYR A 113 27.53 -7.58 1.50
N TRP A 114 26.60 -7.09 2.33
CA TRP A 114 26.72 -5.81 3.02
C TRP A 114 26.65 -5.94 4.56
N PRO A 115 27.56 -6.69 5.20
CA PRO A 115 27.63 -6.73 6.66
C PRO A 115 27.94 -5.31 7.21
N PRO A 116 27.64 -5.05 8.50
CA PRO A 116 27.93 -3.76 9.14
C PRO A 116 29.39 -3.33 8.92
N LYS A 117 29.59 -2.15 8.33
CA LYS A 117 30.91 -1.60 8.03
C LYS A 117 30.85 -0.07 7.96
N GLU A 118 31.62 0.60 8.80
CA GLU A 118 31.75 2.05 8.81
C GLU A 118 32.26 2.59 7.47
N GLY A 119 31.90 3.84 7.15
CA GLY A 119 32.32 4.52 5.93
C GLY A 119 31.66 4.02 4.63
N THR A 120 30.75 3.04 4.69
CA THR A 120 30.08 2.48 3.49
C THR A 120 28.71 3.06 3.20
N GLN A 121 28.23 4.01 4.02
CA GLN A 121 26.86 4.52 3.94
C GLN A 121 26.54 5.16 2.58
N LEU A 122 27.42 6.02 2.05
CA LEU A 122 27.18 6.75 0.81
C LEU A 122 27.22 5.83 -0.41
N GLU A 123 28.22 4.96 -0.48
CA GLU A 123 28.38 3.97 -1.56
C GLU A 123 27.20 2.98 -1.58
N ARG A 124 26.86 2.38 -0.45
CA ARG A 124 25.72 1.44 -0.38
C ARG A 124 24.39 2.16 -0.59
N GLY A 125 24.24 3.37 -0.03
CA GLY A 125 23.06 4.20 -0.16
C GLY A 125 22.77 4.57 -1.62
N SER A 126 23.79 4.94 -2.40
CA SER A 126 23.62 5.26 -3.81
C SER A 126 23.21 4.04 -4.65
N ILE A 127 23.79 2.87 -4.38
CA ILE A 127 23.39 1.61 -5.01
C ILE A 127 21.96 1.23 -4.62
N SER A 128 21.59 1.35 -3.34
CA SER A 128 20.22 1.10 -2.87
C SER A 128 19.22 2.04 -3.55
N LEU A 129 19.52 3.33 -3.65
CA LEU A 129 18.67 4.30 -4.36
C LEU A 129 18.52 3.93 -5.83
N TRP A 130 19.62 3.57 -6.51
CA TRP A 130 19.57 3.12 -7.90
C TRP A 130 18.64 1.91 -8.09
N HIS A 131 18.71 0.88 -7.23
CA HIS A 131 17.80 -0.27 -7.31
C HIS A 131 16.33 0.12 -7.06
N ASN A 132 16.07 0.98 -6.07
CA ASN A 132 14.72 1.47 -5.79
C ASN A 132 14.13 2.26 -6.97
N LEU A 133 14.95 3.08 -7.63
CA LEU A 133 14.54 3.87 -8.79
C LEU A 133 14.30 3.01 -10.04
N ASN A 134 15.06 1.92 -10.22
CA ASN A 134 14.75 0.93 -11.25
C ASN A 134 13.39 0.27 -11.00
N TYR A 135 13.05 -0.01 -9.74
CA TYR A 135 11.72 -0.51 -9.38
C TYR A 135 10.61 0.50 -9.69
N TRP A 136 10.84 1.80 -9.40
CA TRP A 136 9.94 2.88 -9.83
C TRP A 136 9.75 2.92 -11.36
N GLN A 137 10.82 2.75 -12.14
CA GLN A 137 10.72 2.68 -13.60
C GLN A 137 9.94 1.46 -14.08
N LEU A 138 10.16 0.28 -13.49
CA LEU A 138 9.37 -0.93 -13.80
C LEU A 138 7.89 -0.68 -13.55
N LEU A 139 7.54 -0.06 -12.43
CA LEU A 139 6.15 0.24 -12.09
C LEU A 139 5.55 1.28 -13.04
N ARG A 140 6.28 2.35 -13.38
CA ARG A 140 5.84 3.36 -14.35
C ARG A 140 5.57 2.77 -15.73
N LYS A 141 6.41 1.83 -16.17
CA LYS A 141 6.27 1.12 -17.45
C LYS A 141 5.29 -0.05 -17.40
N GLU A 142 4.66 -0.29 -16.25
CA GLU A 142 3.76 -1.41 -16.00
C GLU A 142 4.40 -2.78 -16.32
N LYS A 143 5.69 -2.91 -16.01
CA LYS A 143 6.50 -4.13 -16.20
C LYS A 143 6.68 -4.94 -14.93
N LEU A 144 6.12 -4.47 -13.81
CA LEU A 144 6.05 -5.28 -12.59
C LEU A 144 5.07 -6.43 -12.82
N ALA A 145 5.50 -7.65 -12.54
CA ALA A 145 4.68 -8.84 -12.68
C ALA A 145 3.40 -8.74 -11.84
N VAL A 146 2.29 -9.26 -12.35
CA VAL A 146 1.02 -9.28 -11.63
C VAL A 146 1.10 -10.31 -10.51
N GLU A 147 0.80 -9.89 -9.29
CA GLU A 147 0.70 -10.78 -8.14
C GLU A 147 -0.47 -11.75 -8.31
N LYS A 148 -0.24 -13.05 -8.05
CA LYS A 148 -1.21 -14.11 -8.29
C LYS A 148 -1.21 -15.13 -7.16
N VAL A 149 -2.39 -15.64 -6.80
CA VAL A 149 -2.53 -16.87 -6.00
C VAL A 149 -2.94 -17.99 -6.94
N GLY A 150 -2.01 -18.94 -7.16
CA GLY A 150 -2.12 -19.85 -8.30
C GLY A 150 -2.14 -19.05 -9.59
N ASN A 151 -3.23 -19.17 -10.36
CA ASN A 151 -3.44 -18.38 -11.59
C ASN A 151 -4.41 -17.21 -11.42
N THR A 152 -4.87 -16.92 -10.19
CA THR A 152 -5.85 -15.86 -9.94
C THR A 152 -5.13 -14.53 -9.65
N PRO A 153 -5.33 -13.47 -10.46
CA PRO A 153 -4.76 -12.14 -10.20
C PRO A 153 -5.24 -11.54 -8.87
N LEU A 154 -4.33 -10.87 -8.17
CA LEU A 154 -4.61 -10.05 -7.00
C LEU A 154 -4.73 -8.57 -7.37
N ASP A 155 -5.26 -7.78 -6.43
CA ASP A 155 -5.27 -6.32 -6.54
C ASP A 155 -3.85 -5.74 -6.48
N MET A 156 -3.52 -4.91 -7.48
CA MET A 156 -2.24 -4.24 -7.61
C MET A 156 -2.32 -2.75 -7.23
N ASN A 157 -3.47 -2.23 -6.77
CA ASN A 157 -3.67 -0.80 -6.52
C ASN A 157 -2.70 -0.25 -5.45
N GLN A 158 -2.33 -1.06 -4.46
CA GLN A 158 -1.39 -0.65 -3.41
C GLN A 158 -0.01 -0.25 -3.94
N PHE A 159 0.45 -0.83 -5.06
CA PHE A 159 1.73 -0.45 -5.66
C PHE A 159 1.76 1.01 -6.12
N ARG A 160 0.60 1.59 -6.46
CA ARG A 160 0.50 3.02 -6.80
C ARG A 160 0.81 3.94 -5.62
N MET A 161 0.83 3.43 -4.39
CA MET A 161 1.09 4.21 -3.17
C MET A 161 2.56 4.17 -2.74
N LEU A 162 3.42 3.40 -3.43
CA LEU A 162 4.82 3.22 -3.04
C LEU A 162 5.67 4.46 -3.31
N PHE A 163 5.48 5.09 -4.46
CA PHE A 163 6.24 6.27 -4.89
C PHE A 163 5.36 7.50 -4.90
N SER A 164 5.98 8.68 -4.73
CA SER A 164 5.32 9.99 -4.88
C SER A 164 3.99 10.13 -4.12
N THR A 165 3.89 9.47 -2.96
CA THR A 165 2.70 9.44 -2.13
C THR A 165 3.05 9.90 -0.73
N CYS A 166 2.27 10.81 -0.17
CA CYS A 166 2.50 11.36 1.16
C CYS A 166 1.19 11.60 1.90
N LYS A 167 1.22 11.42 3.23
CA LYS A 167 0.11 11.79 4.10
C LYS A 167 0.24 13.25 4.52
N ILE A 168 -0.85 13.99 4.46
CA ILE A 168 -0.94 15.38 4.91
C ILE A 168 -1.81 15.44 6.17
N PRO A 169 -1.31 15.99 7.29
CA PRO A 169 -2.07 16.07 8.53
C PRO A 169 -3.25 17.04 8.37
N GLY A 170 -4.40 16.67 8.94
CA GLY A 170 -5.56 17.56 9.07
C GLY A 170 -6.03 17.66 10.52
N ILE A 171 -6.87 18.65 10.80
CA ILE A 171 -7.34 18.93 12.17
C ILE A 171 -8.06 17.73 12.77
N THR A 172 -9.02 17.17 12.03
CA THR A 172 -9.81 16.00 12.47
C THR A 172 -9.51 14.75 11.66
N ARG A 173 -9.09 14.91 10.41
CA ARG A 173 -8.82 13.84 9.46
C ARG A 173 -7.63 14.20 8.59
N ASP A 174 -6.65 13.31 8.52
CA ASP A 174 -5.53 13.40 7.58
C ASP A 174 -5.98 13.08 6.16
N SER A 175 -5.14 13.34 5.16
CA SER A 175 -5.40 12.94 3.77
C SER A 175 -4.19 12.26 3.16
N ILE A 176 -4.40 11.38 2.18
CA ILE A 176 -3.34 10.82 1.35
C ILE A 176 -3.33 11.58 0.03
N ILE A 177 -2.16 12.08 -0.35
CA ILE A 177 -1.94 12.64 -1.68
C ILE A 177 -1.03 11.70 -2.45
N ASN A 178 -1.50 11.24 -3.61
CA ASN A 178 -0.76 10.36 -4.51
C ASN A 178 -0.55 11.03 -5.88
N TYR A 179 0.71 11.32 -6.19
CA TYR A 179 1.15 11.90 -7.45
C TYR A 179 1.75 10.88 -8.42
N PHE A 180 1.86 9.61 -8.05
CA PHE A 180 2.33 8.56 -8.95
C PHE A 180 1.35 8.39 -10.11
N ARG A 181 1.93 8.25 -11.31
CA ARG A 181 1.24 7.91 -12.56
C ARG A 181 2.09 6.89 -13.29
N THR A 182 1.47 6.02 -14.08
CA THR A 182 2.19 5.23 -15.09
C THR A 182 2.58 6.11 -16.28
N GLU A 183 3.42 5.61 -17.19
CA GLU A 183 3.68 6.30 -18.46
C GLU A 183 2.41 6.48 -19.29
N SER A 184 1.50 5.50 -19.24
CA SER A 184 0.21 5.56 -19.94
C SER A 184 -0.77 6.60 -19.36
N GLU A 185 -0.58 7.00 -18.10
CA GLU A 185 -1.39 8.01 -17.40
C GLU A 185 -0.77 9.42 -17.42
N GLY A 186 0.53 9.51 -17.72
CA GLY A 186 1.25 10.77 -17.92
C GLY A 186 2.42 10.99 -16.95
N HIS A 187 2.58 12.25 -16.55
CA HIS A 187 3.73 12.69 -15.74
C HIS A 187 3.63 12.19 -14.29
N SER A 188 4.77 11.74 -13.75
CA SER A 188 4.99 11.48 -12.32
C SER A 188 6.23 12.25 -11.88
N PRO A 189 6.28 12.75 -10.63
CA PRO A 189 7.50 13.36 -10.09
C PRO A 189 8.71 12.43 -10.21
N SER A 190 9.86 13.00 -10.57
CA SER A 190 11.14 12.29 -10.75
C SER A 190 12.25 12.78 -9.81
N HIS A 191 11.93 13.60 -8.80
CA HIS A 191 12.91 14.02 -7.81
C HIS A 191 12.90 13.14 -6.56
N LEU A 192 14.03 13.12 -5.85
CA LEU A 192 14.14 12.59 -4.49
C LEU A 192 14.22 13.73 -3.48
N ALA A 193 13.76 13.47 -2.26
CA ALA A 193 14.02 14.32 -1.09
C ALA A 193 15.02 13.60 -0.17
N VAL A 194 16.12 14.27 0.16
CA VAL A 194 17.15 13.76 1.07
C VAL A 194 17.16 14.58 2.35
N LEU A 195 17.00 13.91 3.48
CA LEU A 195 17.05 14.48 4.81
C LEU A 195 18.44 14.25 5.42
N CYS A 196 19.15 15.33 5.74
CA CYS A 196 20.47 15.24 6.36
C CYS A 196 20.62 16.31 7.44
N ARG A 197 20.92 15.90 8.68
CA ARG A 197 21.20 16.80 9.82
C ARG A 197 20.20 17.95 10.01
N GLY A 198 18.91 17.65 9.86
CA GLY A 198 17.83 18.63 10.02
C GLY A 198 17.58 19.53 8.80
N ARG A 199 18.21 19.25 7.66
CA ARG A 199 18.04 19.97 6.38
C ARG A 199 17.41 19.05 5.33
N VAL A 200 16.75 19.67 4.34
CA VAL A 200 16.08 18.98 3.24
C VAL A 200 16.70 19.43 1.93
N PHE A 201 17.07 18.47 1.09
CA PHE A 201 17.61 18.69 -0.25
C PHE A 201 16.74 17.95 -1.26
N VAL A 202 16.65 18.47 -2.48
CA VAL A 202 15.95 17.82 -3.58
C VAL A 202 16.83 17.84 -4.84
N PHE A 203 16.80 16.75 -5.60
CA PHE A 203 17.41 16.67 -6.92
C PHE A 203 16.62 15.70 -7.80
N ASP A 204 16.62 15.97 -9.11
CA ASP A 204 16.02 15.08 -10.10
C ASP A 204 16.86 13.81 -10.25
N VAL A 205 16.22 12.67 -10.51
CA VAL A 205 16.90 11.39 -10.76
C VAL A 205 16.98 11.04 -12.24
N MET A 206 16.46 11.91 -13.11
CA MET A 206 16.51 11.76 -14.55
C MET A 206 17.51 12.76 -15.15
N HIS A 207 18.41 12.26 -15.98
CA HIS A 207 19.34 13.06 -16.78
C HIS A 207 19.20 12.68 -18.25
N GLU A 208 18.86 13.66 -19.10
CA GLU A 208 18.65 13.45 -20.55
C GLU A 208 17.66 12.32 -20.88
N GLY A 209 16.65 12.11 -20.03
CA GLY A 209 15.64 11.05 -20.21
C GLY A 209 16.05 9.67 -19.70
N TYR A 210 17.27 9.52 -19.17
CA TYR A 210 17.76 8.29 -18.54
C TYR A 210 17.81 8.42 -17.03
N LEU A 211 17.70 7.28 -16.34
CA LEU A 211 17.87 7.25 -14.90
C LEU A 211 19.35 7.44 -14.56
N MET A 212 19.63 8.28 -13.57
CA MET A 212 20.98 8.45 -13.03
C MET A 212 21.54 7.11 -12.52
N THR A 213 22.83 6.91 -12.74
CA THR A 213 23.61 5.78 -12.24
C THR A 213 23.96 5.94 -10.76
N ALA A 214 24.35 4.85 -10.08
CA ALA A 214 24.76 4.92 -8.69
C ALA A 214 25.92 5.92 -8.43
N PRO A 215 26.98 6.03 -9.27
CA PRO A 215 28.00 7.06 -9.10
C PRO A 215 27.47 8.50 -9.19
N GLU A 216 26.53 8.77 -10.08
CA GLU A 216 25.93 10.10 -10.22
C GLU A 216 25.05 10.44 -9.01
N ILE A 217 24.24 9.49 -8.55
CA ILE A 217 23.45 9.61 -7.33
C ILE A 217 24.36 9.87 -6.12
N GLN A 218 25.46 9.12 -6.00
CA GLN A 218 26.42 9.28 -4.90
C GLN A 218 26.97 10.71 -4.86
N ARG A 219 27.43 11.24 -6.00
CA ARG A 219 27.94 12.61 -6.10
C ARG A 219 26.93 13.65 -5.60
N ASP A 220 25.66 13.50 -5.98
CA ASP A 220 24.64 14.49 -5.63
C ASP A 220 24.14 14.35 -4.17
N VAL A 221 24.15 13.14 -3.62
CA VAL A 221 23.94 12.91 -2.17
C VAL A 221 25.12 13.42 -1.35
N GLU A 222 26.36 13.19 -1.78
CA GLU A 222 27.58 13.70 -1.11
C GLU A 222 27.58 15.21 -0.99
N ARG A 223 27.15 15.92 -2.04
CA ARG A 223 26.96 17.37 -2.01
C ARG A 223 26.00 17.80 -0.91
N ALA A 224 24.89 17.07 -0.71
CA ALA A 224 23.94 17.35 0.36
C ALA A 224 24.50 17.09 1.77
N PHE A 225 25.43 16.14 1.91
CA PHE A 225 26.05 15.78 3.19
C PHE A 225 27.22 16.69 3.57
N SER A 226 27.78 17.41 2.61
CA SER A 226 28.95 18.28 2.79
C SER A 226 28.61 19.71 3.24
N VAL A 227 27.32 20.07 3.38
CA VAL A 227 26.85 21.41 3.77
C VAL A 227 26.32 21.43 5.19
#